data_AF-A0A9W7T934-F1
#
_entry.id   AF-A0A9W7T934-F1
#
_cell.length_a   1.000
_cell.length_b   1.000
_cell.length_c   1.000
_cell.angle_alpha   90.00
_cell.angle_beta   90.00
_cell.angle_gamma   90.00
#
_symmetry.space_group_name_H-M   'P 1'
#
loop_
_entity.id
_entity.type
_entity.pdbx_description
1 polymer ?
#
loop_
_entity_poly.entity_id
_entity_poly.type
_entity_poly.pdbx_seq_one_letter_code
_entity_poly.pdbx_strand_id
1 'polypeptide(L)'
;MTAGVISGSASSSLHSDMDKLIHLILLSGLAYIQGSLEENLALNGTVTQSSTRLTWVAQNAIDGKKYGSEYCSATLNQSNPWWRLDLLDVYNISTVIITAHNDYLDQANGAEIRVGNSLENNGNNNPICAVTSGLQAARTITYSCPGMLGRYVNVFMPGSTAHLSLCEVEVYGTENLASKGTVTQSTTLRNYVVQKAKDGARYGADTCSATLFQTNPWWRLDLLDVYNIGTVIITPRSDCCSRETKGAEIRIGNSLDNNGNNNPRCAVVSQIQVGHTISYSCPGMSGRYVNVFMTGPANWLSLCEVEVYGTENFAFKGTVTQLSTHLTWVAQYAVDGVRYGSVEAEHCSSTSPESNPWWRLDLLDYYEIDTVIIAPKPSCCPEFTTGVEIRIGNSLDNNGNNNPM
;
A
#
# COMPACT_ATOMS: atom_id res chain seq x y z
N MET A 1 4.14 -16.99 -22.46
CA MET A 1 4.95 -15.81 -22.81
C MET A 1 5.37 -15.15 -21.51
N THR A 2 6.66 -15.10 -21.27
CA THR A 2 7.30 -14.70 -20.01
C THR A 2 7.46 -13.18 -19.96
N ALA A 3 6.87 -12.53 -18.96
CA ALA A 3 7.14 -11.13 -18.64
C ALA A 3 8.52 -11.02 -17.97
N GLY A 4 9.42 -10.20 -18.53
CA GLY A 4 10.73 -9.92 -17.96
C GLY A 4 10.68 -8.66 -17.09
N VAL A 5 11.16 -8.77 -15.84
CA VAL A 5 11.41 -7.64 -14.94
C VAL A 5 12.84 -7.19 -15.18
N ILE A 6 13.06 -5.91 -15.51
CA ILE A 6 14.41 -5.34 -15.67
C ILE A 6 14.79 -4.65 -14.35
N SER A 7 15.87 -5.13 -13.71
CA SER A 7 16.52 -4.50 -12.55
C SER A 7 18.00 -4.28 -12.89
N GLY A 8 18.52 -3.05 -12.81
CA GLY A 8 19.90 -2.70 -13.18
C GLY A 8 20.77 -2.26 -12.00
N SER A 9 22.02 -2.72 -11.98
CA SER A 9 23.10 -2.33 -11.04
C SER A 9 24.29 -1.71 -11.80
N ALA A 10 24.88 -0.64 -11.27
CA ALA A 10 25.87 0.20 -11.94
C ALA A 10 27.33 -0.31 -11.87
N SER A 11 28.10 -0.13 -12.97
CA SER A 11 29.57 -0.02 -12.93
C SER A 11 30.12 0.78 -14.14
N SER A 12 31.17 1.55 -13.92
CA SER A 12 31.72 2.64 -14.76
C SER A 12 32.93 2.27 -15.63
N SER A 13 33.08 2.85 -16.85
CA SER A 13 34.34 3.47 -17.36
C SER A 13 34.18 4.10 -18.77
N LEU A 14 34.99 5.14 -19.05
CA LEU A 14 34.94 6.13 -20.15
C LEU A 14 35.95 5.85 -21.31
N HIS A 15 35.59 6.06 -22.59
CA HIS A 15 36.22 7.02 -23.55
C HIS A 15 35.75 6.88 -25.04
N SER A 16 35.34 8.03 -25.63
CA SER A 16 35.35 8.61 -27.01
C SER A 16 35.70 7.74 -28.24
N ASP A 17 35.15 7.88 -29.47
CA ASP A 17 34.53 9.00 -30.20
C ASP A 17 33.66 8.51 -31.40
N MET A 18 32.74 9.36 -31.84
CA MET A 18 31.74 9.29 -32.94
C MET A 18 32.33 8.93 -34.34
N ASP A 19 31.66 8.36 -35.34
CA ASP A 19 30.30 8.59 -35.88
C ASP A 19 29.91 7.47 -36.87
N LYS A 20 28.67 6.92 -36.78
CA LYS A 20 27.72 6.66 -37.88
C LYS A 20 26.51 5.80 -37.48
N LEU A 21 25.39 6.53 -37.34
CA LEU A 21 24.00 6.23 -37.71
C LEU A 21 23.16 5.18 -36.95
N ILE A 22 22.17 5.75 -36.25
CA ILE A 22 20.76 5.35 -36.08
C ILE A 22 20.54 3.97 -35.46
N HIS A 23 20.19 3.94 -34.18
CA HIS A 23 19.04 3.18 -33.70
C HIS A 23 18.19 4.09 -32.80
N LEU A 24 16.90 3.97 -32.99
CA LEU A 24 15.95 5.05 -32.86
C LEU A 24 14.61 4.44 -32.58
N ILE A 25 14.27 4.15 -31.32
CA ILE A 25 12.88 3.83 -31.00
C ILE A 25 12.50 4.35 -29.62
N LEU A 26 11.26 4.81 -29.57
CA LEU A 26 10.56 5.31 -28.42
C LEU A 26 9.53 4.35 -27.88
N LEU A 27 9.44 4.43 -26.56
CA LEU A 27 8.47 3.86 -25.64
C LEU A 27 7.08 3.65 -26.24
N SER A 28 6.92 2.53 -26.95
CA SER A 28 5.65 1.89 -27.13
C SER A 28 5.36 1.09 -25.87
N GLY A 29 4.89 1.77 -24.82
CA GLY A 29 4.41 1.07 -23.66
C GLY A 29 3.59 1.91 -22.70
N LEU A 30 2.64 1.27 -22.03
CA LEU A 30 1.85 1.87 -20.95
C LEU A 30 2.76 2.10 -19.75
N ALA A 31 2.72 3.28 -19.15
CA ALA A 31 3.39 3.58 -17.90
C ALA A 31 2.38 3.47 -16.75
N TYR A 32 2.65 2.57 -15.81
CA TYR A 32 1.87 2.38 -14.59
C TYR A 32 2.73 2.87 -13.44
N ILE A 33 2.26 3.85 -12.68
CA ILE A 33 2.95 4.33 -11.49
C ILE A 33 2.12 3.92 -10.29
N GLN A 34 2.60 2.91 -9.55
CA GLN A 34 2.03 2.52 -8.28
C GLN A 34 2.58 3.42 -7.18
N GLY A 35 1.67 3.95 -6.38
CA GLY A 35 1.95 4.33 -5.02
C GLY A 35 0.65 4.42 -4.22
N SER A 36 0.77 4.70 -2.93
CA SER A 36 -0.36 4.82 -2.03
C SER A 36 -0.94 6.23 -2.07
N LEU A 37 -2.19 6.38 -2.50
CA LEU A 37 -2.93 7.62 -2.25
C LEU A 37 -3.13 7.70 -0.75
N GLU A 38 -2.27 8.46 -0.10
CA GLU A 38 -2.42 8.74 1.31
C GLU A 38 -3.51 9.83 1.44
N GLU A 39 -4.78 9.42 1.36
CA GLU A 39 -5.88 10.23 1.86
C GLU A 39 -5.80 10.27 3.38
N ASN A 40 -6.08 11.43 3.99
CA ASN A 40 -6.15 11.53 5.44
C ASN A 40 -7.37 10.74 5.95
N LEU A 41 -7.12 9.51 6.37
CA LEU A 41 -8.12 8.56 6.89
C LEU A 41 -8.86 9.11 8.11
N ALA A 42 -8.25 10.04 8.84
CA ALA A 42 -8.83 10.60 10.06
C ALA A 42 -10.11 11.41 9.80
N LEU A 43 -10.24 12.04 8.62
CA LEU A 43 -11.40 12.89 8.28
C LEU A 43 -12.73 12.13 8.29
N ASN A 44 -12.69 10.84 8.00
CA ASN A 44 -13.88 9.97 7.94
C ASN A 44 -14.08 9.14 9.21
N GLY A 45 -13.16 9.25 10.17
CA GLY A 45 -13.21 8.50 11.42
C GLY A 45 -14.12 9.14 12.47
N THR A 46 -14.23 8.45 13.61
CA THR A 46 -14.91 8.98 14.80
C THR A 46 -13.94 9.11 15.95
N VAL A 47 -14.07 10.17 16.75
CA VAL A 47 -13.08 10.48 17.78
C VAL A 47 -13.69 10.67 19.15
N THR A 48 -12.93 10.34 20.17
CA THR A 48 -13.29 10.55 21.57
C THR A 48 -12.03 10.86 22.38
N GLN A 49 -12.21 11.54 23.51
CA GLN A 49 -11.11 11.88 24.39
C GLN A 49 -11.49 11.66 25.85
N SER A 50 -10.48 11.47 26.68
CA SER A 50 -10.62 11.14 28.10
C SER A 50 -11.41 12.15 28.94
N SER A 51 -11.39 13.42 28.57
CA SER A 51 -12.26 14.49 29.11
C SER A 51 -12.25 15.69 28.17
N THR A 52 -13.20 16.62 28.33
CA THR A 52 -13.28 17.81 27.46
C THR A 52 -13.13 19.10 28.25
N ARG A 53 -12.19 19.95 27.83
CA ARG A 53 -11.98 21.30 28.37
C ARG A 53 -12.83 22.28 27.58
N LEU A 54 -13.81 22.90 28.24
CA LEU A 54 -14.69 23.91 27.62
C LEU A 54 -15.36 23.35 26.34
N THR A 55 -15.16 24.01 25.19
CA THR A 55 -15.70 23.63 23.88
C THR A 55 -14.70 22.89 22.99
N TRP A 56 -13.52 22.52 23.52
CA TRP A 56 -12.43 21.93 22.74
C TRP A 56 -12.62 20.42 22.62
N VAL A 57 -13.66 20.04 21.87
CA VAL A 57 -14.10 18.66 21.67
C VAL A 57 -13.09 17.85 20.84
N ALA A 58 -13.14 16.52 20.98
CA ALA A 58 -12.23 15.63 20.26
C ALA A 58 -12.28 15.81 18.74
N GLN A 59 -13.47 16.09 18.19
CA GLN A 59 -13.73 16.23 16.74
C GLN A 59 -12.88 17.31 16.08
N ASN A 60 -12.53 18.35 16.81
CA ASN A 60 -11.71 19.45 16.30
C ASN A 60 -10.34 18.97 15.81
N ALA A 61 -9.81 17.86 16.35
CA ALA A 61 -8.52 17.34 15.90
C ALA A 61 -8.56 16.62 14.53
N ILE A 62 -9.72 16.46 13.90
CA ILE A 62 -9.86 15.78 12.59
C ILE A 62 -10.81 16.53 11.66
N ASP A 63 -10.98 17.83 11.86
CA ASP A 63 -11.93 18.65 11.08
C ASP A 63 -11.27 19.29 9.83
N GLY A 64 -9.97 19.03 9.61
CA GLY A 64 -9.18 19.58 8.51
C GLY A 64 -8.70 21.02 8.74
N LYS A 65 -8.94 21.60 9.92
CA LYS A 65 -8.57 22.99 10.24
C LYS A 65 -7.39 23.05 11.20
N LYS A 66 -6.20 23.00 10.60
CA LYS A 66 -4.91 23.10 11.32
C LYS A 66 -4.67 24.41 12.08
N TYR A 67 -5.38 25.51 11.77
CA TYR A 67 -5.05 26.86 12.27
C TYR A 67 -6.23 27.58 12.95
N GLY A 68 -5.98 28.10 14.15
CA GLY A 68 -6.93 28.86 14.97
C GLY A 68 -7.18 28.18 16.31
N SER A 69 -7.23 28.93 17.41
CA SER A 69 -7.36 28.38 18.78
C SER A 69 -8.71 27.72 19.04
N GLU A 70 -9.70 27.96 18.18
CA GLU A 70 -11.06 27.40 18.27
C GLU A 70 -11.17 25.98 17.68
N TYR A 71 -10.18 25.56 16.90
CA TYR A 71 -10.19 24.30 16.14
C TYR A 71 -9.29 23.24 16.76
N CYS A 72 -8.99 23.34 18.05
CA CYS A 72 -8.21 22.33 18.73
C CYS A 72 -9.08 21.53 19.70
N SER A 73 -8.75 20.25 19.85
CA SER A 73 -9.23 19.42 20.94
C SER A 73 -8.38 19.67 22.19
N ALA A 74 -8.97 19.56 23.38
CA ALA A 74 -8.23 19.57 24.63
C ALA A 74 -8.92 18.82 25.77
N THR A 75 -8.11 18.13 26.57
CA THR A 75 -8.54 17.52 27.83
C THR A 75 -8.45 18.49 29.00
N LEU A 76 -9.15 18.17 30.10
CA LEU A 76 -8.87 18.76 31.40
C LEU A 76 -7.43 18.41 31.85
N ASN A 77 -6.93 19.13 32.84
CA ASN A 77 -5.66 18.77 33.49
C ASN A 77 -5.94 17.54 34.35
N GLN A 78 -5.43 16.38 33.94
CA GLN A 78 -5.71 15.12 34.61
C GLN A 78 -4.57 14.13 34.41
N SER A 79 -4.56 13.07 35.20
CA SER A 79 -3.61 11.98 35.02
C SER A 79 -3.94 11.15 33.78
N ASN A 80 -2.92 10.77 33.02
CA ASN A 80 -3.02 9.85 31.88
C ASN A 80 -4.04 10.31 30.81
N PRO A 81 -4.02 11.59 30.35
CA PRO A 81 -4.97 12.06 29.35
C PRO A 81 -4.72 11.37 28.00
N TRP A 82 -5.80 11.09 27.28
CA TRP A 82 -5.76 10.47 25.97
C TRP A 82 -6.83 11.03 25.03
N TRP A 83 -6.54 10.93 23.73
CA TRP A 83 -7.45 11.13 22.61
C TRP A 83 -7.37 9.89 21.71
N ARG A 84 -8.49 9.45 21.14
CA ARG A 84 -8.58 8.27 20.26
C ARG A 84 -9.40 8.56 19.02
N LEU A 85 -8.89 8.11 17.90
CA LEU A 85 -9.56 7.94 16.61
C LEU A 85 -9.94 6.48 16.40
N ASP A 86 -11.18 6.25 15.98
CA ASP A 86 -11.67 5.01 15.39
C ASP A 86 -11.84 5.22 13.88
N LEU A 87 -11.00 4.54 13.10
CA LEU A 87 -10.97 4.58 11.64
C LEU A 87 -12.10 3.76 10.99
N LEU A 88 -12.94 3.10 11.79
CA LEU A 88 -14.08 2.26 11.39
C LEU A 88 -13.72 0.93 10.71
N ASP A 89 -12.54 0.83 10.09
CA ASP A 89 -11.96 -0.40 9.54
C ASP A 89 -10.48 -0.53 9.94
N VAL A 90 -9.86 -1.66 9.64
CA VAL A 90 -8.44 -1.93 9.91
C VAL A 90 -7.60 -1.46 8.73
N TYR A 91 -6.67 -0.54 9.01
CA TYR A 91 -5.73 -0.01 8.03
C TYR A 91 -4.31 -0.39 8.39
N ASN A 92 -3.46 -0.54 7.37
CA ASN A 92 -2.01 -0.52 7.53
C ASN A 92 -1.55 0.94 7.54
N ILE A 93 -1.38 1.48 8.75
CA ILE A 93 -0.98 2.86 8.98
C ILE A 93 0.49 3.01 8.61
N SER A 94 0.82 4.03 7.83
CA SER A 94 2.18 4.38 7.42
C SER A 94 2.66 5.64 8.13
N THR A 95 1.77 6.62 8.29
CA THR A 95 2.11 7.97 8.74
C THR A 95 1.05 8.54 9.66
N VAL A 96 1.48 9.21 10.73
CA VAL A 96 0.63 10.06 11.57
C VAL A 96 1.26 11.44 11.67
N ILE A 97 0.50 12.49 11.36
CA ILE A 97 0.95 13.88 11.49
C ILE A 97 0.18 14.52 12.63
N ILE A 98 0.90 15.17 13.56
CA ILE A 98 0.28 15.91 14.67
C ILE A 98 0.60 17.39 14.52
N THR A 99 -0.45 18.21 14.55
CA THR A 99 -0.37 19.66 14.68
C THR A 99 -0.73 20.07 16.10
N ALA A 100 0.23 20.64 16.83
CA ALA A 100 0.04 21.15 18.18
C ALA A 100 -0.57 22.56 18.19
N HIS A 101 -1.00 23.00 19.37
CA HIS A 101 -1.50 24.36 19.59
C HIS A 101 -0.36 25.40 19.61
N ASN A 102 -0.57 26.56 18.97
CA ASN A 102 0.42 27.64 18.87
C ASN A 102 1.04 28.05 20.22
N ASP A 103 0.18 28.29 21.21
CA ASP A 103 0.60 28.80 22.52
C ASP A 103 0.86 27.68 23.55
N TYR A 104 0.57 26.42 23.20
CA TYR A 104 0.62 25.27 24.12
C TYR A 104 1.29 24.05 23.45
N LEU A 105 2.46 24.28 22.83
CA LEU A 105 3.20 23.25 22.11
C LEU A 105 3.64 22.08 23.01
N ASP A 106 3.81 22.35 24.31
CA ASP A 106 4.17 21.37 25.33
C ASP A 106 3.04 20.38 25.66
N GLN A 107 1.77 20.77 25.47
CA GLN A 107 0.59 19.95 25.80
C GLN A 107 0.34 18.76 24.85
N ALA A 108 1.19 18.55 23.85
CA ALA A 108 1.21 17.34 23.04
C ALA A 108 2.59 16.67 22.99
N ASN A 109 3.61 17.22 23.66
CA ASN A 109 4.98 16.73 23.61
C ASN A 109 5.21 15.63 24.65
N GLY A 110 5.86 14.53 24.25
CA GLY A 110 6.05 13.34 25.08
C GLY A 110 4.83 12.40 25.13
N ALA A 111 3.81 12.64 24.31
CA ALA A 111 2.69 11.74 24.13
C ALA A 111 3.07 10.54 23.26
N GLU A 112 2.59 9.36 23.60
CA GLU A 112 2.72 8.17 22.79
C GLU A 112 1.59 8.12 21.75
N ILE A 113 1.98 7.96 20.49
CA ILE A 113 1.08 7.57 19.40
C ILE A 113 1.01 6.05 19.41
N ARG A 114 -0.18 5.47 19.53
CA ARG A 114 -0.40 4.02 19.59
C ARG A 114 -1.38 3.59 18.52
N VAL A 115 -1.11 2.49 17.84
CA VAL A 115 -1.92 1.98 16.72
C VAL A 115 -2.24 0.52 16.95
N GLY A 116 -3.51 0.12 16.82
CA GLY A 116 -3.91 -1.28 16.94
C GLY A 116 -5.41 -1.53 16.87
N ASN A 117 -5.81 -2.77 17.17
CA ASN A 117 -7.20 -3.24 17.06
C ASN A 117 -7.88 -3.46 18.42
N SER A 118 -7.16 -3.30 19.54
CA SER A 118 -7.73 -3.50 20.88
C SER A 118 -8.36 -2.22 21.42
N LEU A 119 -9.51 -2.36 22.09
CA LEU A 119 -10.11 -1.31 22.92
C LEU A 119 -9.80 -1.47 24.42
N GLU A 120 -9.00 -2.47 24.79
CA GLU A 120 -8.55 -2.62 26.18
C GLU A 120 -7.85 -1.33 26.63
N ASN A 121 -8.20 -0.84 27.83
CA ASN A 121 -7.73 0.45 28.34
C ASN A 121 -7.95 1.59 27.32
N ASN A 122 -9.12 1.63 26.69
CA ASN A 122 -9.45 2.58 25.62
C ASN A 122 -8.52 2.55 24.41
N GLY A 123 -7.77 1.46 24.19
CA GLY A 123 -6.76 1.35 23.13
C GLY A 123 -5.38 1.87 23.53
N ASN A 124 -5.20 2.34 24.77
CA ASN A 124 -3.90 2.79 25.27
C ASN A 124 -2.93 1.63 25.52
N ASN A 125 -3.37 0.37 25.40
CA ASN A 125 -2.51 -0.80 25.44
C ASN A 125 -2.00 -1.24 24.06
N ASN A 126 -2.49 -0.63 22.96
CA ASN A 126 -2.01 -0.95 21.62
C ASN A 126 -0.51 -0.60 21.48
N PRO A 127 0.22 -1.27 20.56
CA PRO A 127 1.63 -1.00 20.30
C PRO A 127 1.92 0.48 20.03
N ILE A 128 3.05 0.96 20.53
CA ILE A 128 3.51 2.34 20.31
C ILE A 128 4.05 2.44 18.88
N CYS A 129 3.51 3.39 18.11
CA CYS A 129 4.08 3.84 16.85
C CYS A 129 5.29 4.74 17.11
N ALA A 130 5.05 5.84 17.82
CA ALA A 130 6.04 6.89 18.02
C ALA A 130 5.77 7.62 19.33
N VAL A 131 6.76 8.36 19.81
CA VAL A 131 6.61 9.30 20.91
C VAL A 131 6.80 10.70 20.36
N THR A 132 5.83 11.58 20.62
CA THR A 132 5.89 12.95 20.13
C THR A 132 7.08 13.67 20.73
N SER A 133 7.85 14.29 19.85
CA SER A 133 9.02 15.08 20.20
C SER A 133 9.21 16.17 19.16
N GLY A 134 9.95 17.22 19.50
CA GLY A 134 10.25 18.32 18.57
C GLY A 134 9.12 19.34 18.37
N LEU A 135 7.96 19.15 19.01
CA LEU A 135 6.80 20.06 18.86
C LEU A 135 7.07 21.49 19.37
N GLN A 136 8.04 21.66 20.27
CA GLN A 136 8.50 22.98 20.71
C GLN A 136 9.31 23.73 19.63
N ALA A 137 9.90 23.01 18.67
CA ALA A 137 10.70 23.58 17.59
C ALA A 137 9.90 23.73 16.30
N ALA A 138 8.91 22.87 16.05
CA ALA A 138 7.99 22.99 14.93
C ALA A 138 6.59 22.52 15.32
N ARG A 139 5.57 23.29 14.92
CA ARG A 139 4.18 23.09 15.33
C ARG A 139 3.54 21.81 14.77
N THR A 140 3.92 21.43 13.56
CA THR A 140 3.41 20.25 12.86
C THR A 140 4.56 19.30 12.62
N ILE A 141 4.43 18.06 13.09
CA ILE A 141 5.46 17.02 12.97
C ILE A 141 4.84 15.76 12.39
N THR A 142 5.58 15.15 11.45
CA THR A 142 5.26 13.86 10.84
C THR A 142 5.95 12.73 11.59
N TYR A 143 5.21 11.69 11.94
CA TYR A 143 5.68 10.48 12.60
C TYR A 143 5.44 9.27 11.70
N SER A 144 6.47 8.44 11.53
CA SER A 144 6.41 7.22 10.72
C SER A 144 5.95 6.03 11.58
N CYS A 145 4.94 5.30 11.11
CA CYS A 145 4.33 4.13 11.76
C CYS A 145 4.40 2.87 10.88
N PRO A 146 5.54 2.51 10.26
CA PRO A 146 5.56 1.56 9.14
C PRO A 146 5.03 0.17 9.52
N GLY A 147 4.06 -0.33 8.74
CA GLY A 147 3.55 -1.69 8.87
C GLY A 147 2.61 -1.92 10.07
N MET A 148 2.15 -0.85 10.72
CA MET A 148 1.27 -0.95 11.88
C MET A 148 -0.18 -1.11 11.46
N LEU A 149 -0.74 -2.30 11.70
CA LEU A 149 -2.17 -2.48 11.55
C LEU A 149 -2.93 -1.93 12.73
N GLY A 150 -3.94 -1.12 12.44
CA GLY A 150 -4.86 -0.69 13.47
C GLY A 150 -6.13 -0.10 12.89
N ARG A 151 -7.23 -0.37 13.60
CA ARG A 151 -8.47 0.41 13.51
C ARG A 151 -8.43 1.64 14.42
N TYR A 152 -7.70 1.57 15.52
CA TYR A 152 -7.62 2.65 16.50
C TYR A 152 -6.25 3.31 16.47
N VAL A 153 -6.27 4.66 16.48
CA VAL A 153 -5.08 5.49 16.70
C VAL A 153 -5.31 6.30 17.98
N ASN A 154 -4.44 6.11 18.96
CA ASN A 154 -4.48 6.81 20.24
C ASN A 154 -3.29 7.77 20.35
N VAL A 155 -3.54 8.96 20.90
CA VAL A 155 -2.51 9.86 21.41
C VAL A 155 -2.66 9.90 22.93
N PHE A 156 -1.66 9.40 23.64
CA PHE A 156 -1.74 9.07 25.06
C PHE A 156 -0.55 9.60 25.85
N MET A 157 -0.76 10.28 26.98
CA MET A 157 0.33 10.72 27.86
C MET A 157 0.40 9.88 29.15
N PRO A 158 1.06 8.71 29.15
CA PRO A 158 1.18 7.88 30.34
C PRO A 158 2.02 8.53 31.44
N GLY A 159 1.69 8.23 32.69
CA GLY A 159 2.44 8.63 33.89
C GLY A 159 2.43 10.13 34.19
N SER A 160 1.73 10.94 33.38
CA SER A 160 1.74 12.40 33.46
C SER A 160 0.40 12.95 33.92
N THR A 161 0.43 14.05 34.70
CA THR A 161 -0.75 14.87 34.96
C THR A 161 -0.62 16.15 34.15
N ALA A 162 -1.42 16.24 33.08
CA ALA A 162 -1.27 17.30 32.08
C ALA A 162 -2.59 17.55 31.33
N HIS A 163 -2.60 18.64 30.56
CA HIS A 163 -3.55 18.81 29.46
C HIS A 163 -2.99 18.12 28.21
N LEU A 164 -3.83 17.39 27.48
CA LEU A 164 -3.54 16.96 26.12
C LEU A 164 -4.29 17.87 25.15
N SER A 165 -3.59 18.58 24.26
CA SER A 165 -4.22 19.43 23.24
C SER A 165 -3.70 19.12 21.84
N LEU A 166 -4.61 18.85 20.90
CA LEU A 166 -4.29 18.49 19.52
C LEU A 166 -5.13 19.34 18.57
N CYS A 167 -4.51 20.04 17.64
CA CYS A 167 -5.23 20.88 16.67
C CYS A 167 -5.53 20.12 15.38
N GLU A 168 -4.65 19.23 14.95
CA GLU A 168 -4.95 18.30 13.85
C GLU A 168 -4.19 17.00 14.09
N VAL A 169 -4.82 15.88 13.79
CA VAL A 169 -4.24 14.55 13.74
C VAL A 169 -4.60 13.99 12.37
N GLU A 170 -3.63 13.94 11.48
CA GLU A 170 -3.79 13.36 10.16
C GLU A 170 -3.22 11.94 10.18
N VAL A 171 -3.98 10.98 9.66
CA VAL A 171 -3.58 9.57 9.66
C VAL A 171 -3.61 9.09 8.22
N TYR A 172 -2.51 8.51 7.78
CA TYR A 172 -2.36 7.99 6.44
C TYR A 172 -1.97 6.52 6.49
N GLY A 173 -2.50 5.76 5.54
CA GLY A 173 -2.34 4.32 5.48
C GLY A 173 -3.13 3.72 4.34
N THR A 174 -3.06 2.40 4.22
CA THR A 174 -3.72 1.63 3.17
C THR A 174 -4.77 0.70 3.75
N GLU A 175 -5.91 0.60 3.08
CA GLU A 175 -7.01 -0.28 3.48
C GLU A 175 -6.69 -1.74 3.17
N ASN A 176 -6.97 -2.64 4.11
CA ASN A 176 -6.93 -4.07 3.86
C ASN A 176 -8.23 -4.52 3.15
N LEU A 177 -8.17 -4.67 1.84
CA LEU A 177 -9.30 -5.08 0.99
C LEU A 177 -9.89 -6.45 1.40
N ALA A 178 -9.11 -7.30 2.07
CA ALA A 178 -9.60 -8.60 2.53
C ALA A 178 -10.70 -8.51 3.59
N SER A 179 -10.72 -7.46 4.41
CA SER A 179 -11.71 -7.30 5.50
C SER A 179 -13.16 -7.32 4.96
N LYS A 180 -13.37 -6.67 3.82
CA LYS A 180 -14.67 -6.52 3.13
C LYS A 180 -15.03 -7.71 2.24
N GLY A 181 -14.04 -8.47 1.79
CA GLY A 181 -14.25 -9.61 0.90
C GLY A 181 -14.90 -10.82 1.59
N THR A 182 -15.35 -11.77 0.77
CA THR A 182 -15.87 -13.07 1.24
C THR A 182 -14.86 -14.16 0.98
N VAL A 183 -14.78 -15.16 1.87
CA VAL A 183 -13.76 -16.20 1.79
C VAL A 183 -14.37 -17.58 1.78
N THR A 184 -13.73 -18.50 1.05
CA THR A 184 -14.06 -19.93 1.02
C THR A 184 -12.78 -20.75 0.94
N GLN A 185 -12.83 -21.98 1.46
CA GLN A 185 -11.71 -22.91 1.42
C GLN A 185 -12.17 -24.29 0.97
N SER A 186 -11.24 -25.04 0.37
CA SER A 186 -11.49 -26.37 -0.18
C SER A 186 -12.15 -27.36 0.79
N THR A 187 -11.66 -27.45 2.02
CA THR A 187 -12.25 -28.23 3.13
C THR A 187 -11.99 -27.52 4.45
N THR A 188 -12.68 -27.90 5.53
CA THR A 188 -12.51 -27.29 6.86
C THR A 188 -12.11 -28.34 7.89
N LEU A 189 -10.98 -28.12 8.57
CA LEU A 189 -10.59 -28.93 9.72
C LEU A 189 -11.30 -28.42 10.99
N ARG A 190 -12.26 -29.18 11.52
CA ARG A 190 -12.90 -28.90 12.82
C ARG A 190 -13.39 -27.44 12.92
N ASN A 191 -12.85 -26.67 13.88
CA ASN A 191 -13.18 -25.26 14.17
C ASN A 191 -12.22 -24.26 13.49
N TYR A 192 -11.33 -24.70 12.60
CA TYR A 192 -10.42 -23.84 11.82
C TYR A 192 -11.13 -23.28 10.58
N VAL A 193 -12.23 -22.56 10.83
CA VAL A 193 -13.11 -22.01 9.79
C VAL A 193 -12.39 -20.96 8.96
N VAL A 194 -12.82 -20.82 7.70
CA VAL A 194 -12.19 -19.95 6.70
C VAL A 194 -12.07 -18.47 7.11
N GLN A 195 -13.03 -17.97 7.90
CA GLN A 195 -13.10 -16.55 8.28
C GLN A 195 -11.94 -16.11 9.17
N LYS A 196 -11.33 -17.05 9.88
CA LYS A 196 -10.19 -16.79 10.77
C LYS A 196 -8.97 -16.25 10.02
N ALA A 197 -8.82 -16.57 8.73
CA ALA A 197 -7.71 -16.04 7.95
C ALA A 197 -7.87 -14.57 7.53
N LYS A 198 -8.91 -13.86 7.96
CA LYS A 198 -9.13 -12.45 7.59
C LYS A 198 -9.82 -11.65 8.70
N ASP A 199 -9.79 -12.15 9.93
CA ASP A 199 -10.49 -11.53 11.07
C ASP A 199 -9.63 -10.50 11.81
N GLY A 200 -8.40 -10.25 11.34
CA GLY A 200 -7.43 -9.34 11.95
C GLY A 200 -6.64 -9.96 13.10
N ALA A 201 -6.85 -11.23 13.43
CA ALA A 201 -6.18 -11.93 14.52
C ALA A 201 -5.00 -12.80 14.02
N ARG A 202 -3.86 -12.14 13.81
CA ARG A 202 -2.61 -12.78 13.36
C ARG A 202 -2.06 -13.88 14.29
N TYR A 203 -2.33 -13.79 15.60
CA TYR A 203 -1.69 -14.63 16.61
C TYR A 203 -2.68 -15.16 17.65
N GLY A 204 -2.58 -16.45 17.95
CA GLY A 204 -3.36 -17.13 18.98
C GLY A 204 -3.64 -18.58 18.63
N ALA A 205 -3.99 -19.40 19.63
CA ALA A 205 -4.19 -20.84 19.44
C ALA A 205 -5.39 -21.18 18.52
N ASP A 206 -6.37 -20.27 18.44
CA ASP A 206 -7.63 -20.48 17.72
C ASP A 206 -7.89 -19.42 16.64
N THR A 207 -6.87 -18.71 16.15
CA THR A 207 -7.06 -17.60 15.20
C THR A 207 -6.81 -17.98 13.75
N CYS A 208 -6.66 -19.28 13.45
CA CYS A 208 -6.27 -19.73 12.11
C CYS A 208 -7.36 -20.53 11.40
N SER A 209 -7.42 -20.37 10.07
CA SER A 209 -8.11 -21.28 9.17
C SER A 209 -7.21 -22.47 8.84
N ALA A 210 -7.81 -23.63 8.55
CA ALA A 210 -7.09 -24.81 8.12
C ALA A 210 -7.99 -25.76 7.33
N THR A 211 -7.41 -26.34 6.28
CA THR A 211 -8.06 -27.41 5.51
C THR A 211 -7.85 -28.77 6.17
N LEU A 212 -8.58 -29.80 5.73
CA LEU A 212 -8.18 -31.19 5.96
C LEU A 212 -6.91 -31.52 5.15
N PHE A 213 -6.24 -32.61 5.51
CA PHE A 213 -5.17 -33.19 4.72
C PHE A 213 -5.72 -33.75 3.41
N GLN A 214 -5.31 -33.18 2.29
CA GLN A 214 -5.86 -33.53 0.97
C GLN A 214 -4.90 -33.19 -0.17
N THR A 215 -5.25 -33.62 -1.37
CA THR A 215 -4.59 -33.18 -2.60
C THR A 215 -4.99 -31.74 -2.91
N ASN A 216 -4.02 -30.91 -3.26
CA ASN A 216 -4.26 -29.56 -3.79
C ASN A 216 -5.18 -28.64 -2.92
N PRO A 217 -4.95 -28.49 -1.59
CA PRO A 217 -5.80 -27.63 -0.76
C PRO A 217 -5.64 -26.15 -1.15
N TRP A 218 -6.74 -25.41 -1.05
CA TRP A 218 -6.78 -23.98 -1.36
C TRP A 218 -7.69 -23.20 -0.42
N TRP A 219 -7.37 -21.92 -0.29
CA TRP A 219 -8.16 -20.85 0.30
C TRP A 219 -8.35 -19.75 -0.75
N ARG A 220 -9.54 -19.14 -0.83
CA ARG A 220 -9.87 -18.08 -1.77
C ARG A 220 -10.61 -16.95 -1.10
N LEU A 221 -10.18 -15.73 -1.42
CA LEU A 221 -10.87 -14.47 -1.18
C LEU A 221 -11.54 -13.99 -2.47
N ASP A 222 -12.81 -13.63 -2.38
CA ASP A 222 -13.54 -12.84 -3.36
C ASP A 222 -13.66 -11.41 -2.84
N LEU A 223 -12.96 -10.48 -3.50
CA LEU A 223 -12.94 -9.05 -3.18
C LEU A 223 -14.23 -8.33 -3.57
N LEU A 224 -15.19 -9.03 -4.19
CA LEU A 224 -16.48 -8.52 -4.67
C LEU A 224 -16.40 -7.59 -5.88
N ASP A 225 -15.26 -6.94 -6.10
CA ASP A 225 -14.94 -6.15 -7.30
C ASP A 225 -13.50 -6.44 -7.76
N VAL A 226 -13.12 -5.92 -8.93
CA VAL A 226 -11.77 -6.03 -9.48
C VAL A 226 -10.88 -4.93 -8.92
N TYR A 227 -9.80 -5.32 -8.24
CA TYR A 227 -8.82 -4.38 -7.68
C TYR A 227 -7.45 -4.56 -8.33
N ASN A 228 -6.70 -3.47 -8.42
CA ASN A 228 -5.26 -3.53 -8.67
C ASN A 228 -4.56 -3.83 -7.35
N ILE A 229 -4.07 -5.06 -7.21
CA ILE A 229 -3.48 -5.56 -5.98
C ILE A 229 -1.98 -5.27 -6.02
N GLY A 230 -1.48 -4.57 -5.01
CA GLY A 230 -0.05 -4.29 -4.88
C GLY A 230 0.67 -5.24 -3.95
N THR A 231 0.04 -5.58 -2.83
CA THR A 231 0.67 -6.37 -1.77
C THR A 231 -0.29 -7.40 -1.20
N VAL A 232 0.22 -8.61 -0.95
CA VAL A 232 -0.46 -9.65 -0.17
C VAL A 232 0.43 -10.03 1.00
N ILE A 233 -0.11 -9.98 2.22
CA ILE A 233 0.60 -10.36 3.44
C ILE A 233 0.05 -11.69 3.94
N ILE A 234 0.93 -12.65 4.24
CA ILE A 234 0.56 -13.97 4.75
C ILE A 234 1.13 -14.17 6.15
N THR A 235 0.23 -14.46 7.09
CA THR A 235 0.57 -14.93 8.44
C THR A 235 0.28 -16.44 8.55
N PRO A 236 1.32 -17.28 8.71
CA PRO A 236 1.18 -18.71 8.87
C PRO A 236 0.80 -19.06 10.32
N ARG A 237 0.58 -20.35 10.56
CA ARG A 237 0.38 -20.87 11.92
C ARG A 237 1.59 -20.66 12.83
N SER A 238 1.36 -20.08 14.02
CA SER A 238 2.40 -19.62 14.94
C SER A 238 2.65 -20.50 16.17
N ASP A 239 2.03 -21.67 16.29
CA ASP A 239 2.11 -22.55 17.47
C ASP A 239 2.98 -23.80 17.24
N CYS A 240 2.91 -24.46 16.08
CA CYS A 240 3.76 -25.62 15.77
C CYS A 240 3.93 -25.96 14.28
N CYS A 241 3.22 -25.30 13.36
CA CYS A 241 3.00 -25.81 12.01
C CYS A 241 3.23 -24.79 10.88
N SER A 242 4.11 -23.78 11.05
CA SER A 242 4.33 -22.76 10.00
C SER A 242 4.79 -23.34 8.65
N ARG A 243 5.31 -24.57 8.65
CA ARG A 243 5.71 -25.31 7.43
C ARG A 243 4.53 -25.71 6.54
N GLU A 244 3.31 -25.77 7.06
CA GLU A 244 2.10 -26.15 6.30
C GLU A 244 1.72 -25.11 5.24
N THR A 245 2.18 -23.86 5.36
CA THR A 245 1.96 -22.80 4.36
C THR A 245 3.14 -22.66 3.38
N LYS A 246 4.31 -23.23 3.71
CA LYS A 246 5.52 -23.10 2.89
C LYS A 246 5.32 -23.78 1.54
N GLY A 247 5.56 -23.05 0.46
CA GLY A 247 5.39 -23.54 -0.90
C GLY A 247 3.99 -23.30 -1.49
N ALA A 248 3.07 -22.72 -0.73
CA ALA A 248 1.79 -22.29 -1.27
C ALA A 248 2.00 -21.18 -2.31
N GLU A 249 1.20 -21.18 -3.36
CA GLU A 249 1.21 -20.16 -4.40
C GLU A 249 0.13 -19.12 -4.14
N ILE A 250 0.49 -17.85 -4.17
CA ILE A 250 -0.45 -16.73 -4.18
C ILE A 250 -0.83 -16.46 -5.63
N ARG A 251 -2.13 -16.50 -5.95
CA ARG A 251 -2.65 -16.34 -7.31
C ARG A 251 -3.74 -15.29 -7.34
N ILE A 252 -3.72 -14.41 -8.34
CA ILE A 252 -4.60 -13.24 -8.43
C ILE A 252 -5.20 -13.17 -9.84
N GLY A 253 -6.52 -13.03 -9.94
CA GLY A 253 -7.19 -12.84 -11.23
C GLY A 253 -8.71 -12.85 -11.15
N ASN A 254 -9.36 -12.97 -12.31
CA ASN A 254 -10.81 -12.86 -12.45
C ASN A 254 -11.50 -14.19 -12.81
N SER A 255 -10.74 -15.26 -13.11
CA SER A 255 -11.33 -16.56 -13.43
C SER A 255 -11.62 -17.37 -12.18
N LEU A 256 -12.72 -18.14 -12.22
CA LEU A 256 -13.04 -19.18 -11.24
C LEU A 256 -12.71 -20.59 -11.74
N ASP A 257 -12.08 -20.74 -12.91
CA ASP A 257 -11.62 -22.02 -13.42
C ASP A 257 -10.69 -22.68 -12.40
N ASN A 258 -10.94 -23.97 -12.12
CA ASN A 258 -10.27 -24.69 -11.04
C ASN A 258 -10.32 -23.92 -9.70
N ASN A 259 -11.49 -23.37 -9.37
CA ASN A 259 -11.71 -22.53 -8.18
C ASN A 259 -10.85 -21.25 -8.12
N GLY A 260 -10.31 -20.77 -9.25
CA GLY A 260 -9.40 -19.64 -9.31
C GLY A 260 -7.92 -20.02 -9.12
N ASN A 261 -7.61 -21.30 -8.90
CA ASN A 261 -6.23 -21.77 -8.75
C ASN A 261 -5.43 -21.75 -10.06
N ASN A 262 -6.08 -21.44 -11.20
CA ASN A 262 -5.41 -21.25 -12.48
C ASN A 262 -5.06 -19.78 -12.78
N ASN A 263 -5.50 -18.83 -11.94
CA ASN A 263 -5.16 -17.42 -12.13
C ASN A 263 -3.63 -17.19 -12.07
N PRO A 264 -3.11 -16.13 -12.70
CA PRO A 264 -1.69 -15.78 -12.66
C PRO A 264 -1.09 -15.81 -11.25
N ARG A 265 0.11 -16.37 -11.12
CA ARG A 265 0.81 -16.47 -9.85
C ARG A 265 1.52 -15.17 -9.52
N CYS A 266 1.22 -14.58 -8.37
CA CYS A 266 1.98 -13.49 -7.77
C CYS A 266 3.30 -14.00 -7.20
N ALA A 267 3.24 -14.90 -6.22
CA ALA A 267 4.40 -15.34 -5.46
C ALA A 267 4.26 -16.78 -4.98
N VAL A 268 5.37 -17.33 -4.48
CA VAL A 268 5.41 -18.60 -3.75
C VAL A 268 5.81 -18.29 -2.31
N VAL A 269 5.03 -18.78 -1.36
CA VAL A 269 5.22 -18.57 0.06
C VAL A 269 6.53 -19.23 0.50
N SER A 270 7.48 -18.41 0.92
CA SER A 270 8.76 -18.83 1.49
C SER A 270 8.58 -19.43 2.89
N GLN A 271 9.64 -19.96 3.49
CA GLN A 271 9.55 -20.45 4.85
C GLN A 271 9.41 -19.28 5.83
N ILE A 272 8.26 -19.19 6.50
CA ILE A 272 7.98 -18.16 7.48
C ILE A 272 8.33 -18.68 8.88
N GLN A 273 9.11 -17.88 9.62
CA GLN A 273 9.42 -18.19 11.02
C GLN A 273 8.16 -18.09 11.88
N VAL A 274 8.11 -18.90 12.93
CA VAL A 274 7.01 -18.86 13.90
C VAL A 274 6.86 -17.44 14.45
N GLY A 275 5.61 -16.95 14.54
CA GLY A 275 5.29 -15.61 15.03
C GLY A 275 5.57 -14.47 14.05
N HIS A 276 6.02 -14.76 12.84
CA HIS A 276 6.29 -13.75 11.81
C HIS A 276 5.26 -13.80 10.69
N THR A 277 5.17 -12.70 9.97
CA THR A 277 4.38 -12.52 8.76
C THR A 277 5.32 -12.12 7.62
N ILE A 278 4.97 -12.45 6.38
CA ILE A 278 5.74 -12.04 5.20
C ILE A 278 4.83 -11.28 4.24
N SER A 279 5.34 -10.15 3.75
CA SER A 279 4.75 -9.36 2.69
C SER A 279 5.25 -9.81 1.32
N TYR A 280 4.34 -9.98 0.38
CA TYR A 280 4.60 -10.35 -1.01
C TYR A 280 4.11 -9.23 -1.93
N SER A 281 5.04 -8.65 -2.68
CA SER A 281 4.74 -7.65 -3.70
C SER A 281 4.17 -8.33 -4.96
N CYS A 282 3.03 -7.84 -5.44
CA CYS A 282 2.27 -8.33 -6.59
C CYS A 282 2.10 -7.23 -7.66
N PRO A 283 3.17 -6.56 -8.12
CA PRO A 283 3.06 -5.33 -8.90
C PRO A 283 2.29 -5.56 -10.21
N GLY A 284 1.37 -4.63 -10.50
CA GLY A 284 0.58 -4.66 -11.72
C GLY A 284 -0.34 -5.87 -11.84
N MET A 285 -0.69 -6.57 -10.76
CA MET A 285 -1.69 -7.62 -10.80
C MET A 285 -3.08 -7.03 -10.56
N SER A 286 -4.05 -7.41 -11.38
CA SER A 286 -5.44 -6.99 -11.25
C SER A 286 -6.33 -8.23 -11.14
N GLY A 287 -7.24 -8.23 -10.18
CA GLY A 287 -8.09 -9.38 -9.96
C GLY A 287 -9.16 -9.15 -8.90
N ARG A 288 -10.28 -9.86 -9.06
CA ARG A 288 -11.34 -9.99 -8.04
C ARG A 288 -11.05 -11.11 -7.04
N TYR A 289 -10.33 -12.16 -7.46
CA TYR A 289 -10.04 -13.31 -6.63
C TYR A 289 -8.56 -13.36 -6.24
N VAL A 290 -8.31 -13.60 -4.95
CA VAL A 290 -6.99 -13.93 -4.42
C VAL A 290 -7.04 -15.34 -3.85
N ASN A 291 -6.23 -16.24 -4.40
CA ASN A 291 -6.12 -17.62 -3.97
C ASN A 291 -4.76 -17.85 -3.29
N VAL A 292 -4.79 -18.60 -2.18
CA VAL A 292 -3.60 -19.25 -1.62
C VAL A 292 -3.74 -20.74 -1.88
N PHE A 293 -2.88 -21.28 -2.74
CA PHE A 293 -3.05 -22.61 -3.32
C PHE A 293 -1.81 -23.47 -3.10
N MET A 294 -1.95 -24.62 -2.45
CA MET A 294 -0.85 -25.54 -2.26
C MET A 294 -0.94 -26.70 -3.24
N THR A 295 0.02 -26.83 -4.16
CA THR A 295 0.08 -27.97 -5.08
C THR A 295 0.69 -29.21 -4.43
N GLY A 296 0.17 -30.39 -4.73
CA GLY A 296 0.77 -31.66 -4.36
C GLY A 296 -0.25 -32.70 -3.89
N PRO A 297 0.18 -33.97 -3.79
CA PRO A 297 -0.72 -35.09 -3.56
C PRO A 297 -1.34 -35.10 -2.15
N ALA A 298 -0.66 -34.54 -1.15
CA ALA A 298 -1.09 -34.62 0.23
C ALA A 298 -0.51 -33.47 1.06
N ASN A 299 -1.32 -32.44 1.30
CA ASN A 299 -0.92 -31.23 2.03
C ASN A 299 -2.00 -30.82 3.04
N TRP A 300 -1.56 -30.14 4.09
CA TRP A 300 -2.38 -29.22 4.87
C TRP A 300 -2.21 -27.82 4.29
N LEU A 301 -3.21 -26.96 4.44
CA LEU A 301 -3.06 -25.53 4.25
C LEU A 301 -3.65 -24.82 5.47
N SER A 302 -2.81 -24.08 6.20
CA SER A 302 -3.21 -23.30 7.37
C SER A 302 -2.81 -21.84 7.20
N LEU A 303 -3.74 -20.92 7.49
CA LEU A 303 -3.56 -19.48 7.34
C LEU A 303 -4.19 -18.78 8.54
N CYS A 304 -3.40 -17.98 9.27
CA CYS A 304 -3.92 -17.18 10.39
C CYS A 304 -4.35 -15.80 9.95
N GLU A 305 -3.67 -15.20 8.97
CA GLU A 305 -4.12 -13.95 8.38
C GLU A 305 -3.68 -13.88 6.93
N VAL A 306 -4.55 -13.37 6.06
CA VAL A 306 -4.30 -13.02 4.67
C VAL A 306 -4.83 -11.61 4.48
N GLU A 307 -3.91 -10.69 4.24
CA GLU A 307 -4.23 -9.28 4.03
C GLU A 307 -3.92 -8.91 2.59
N VAL A 308 -4.76 -8.09 1.98
CA VAL A 308 -4.66 -7.70 0.58
C VAL A 308 -4.75 -6.20 0.49
N TYR A 309 -3.68 -5.57 -0.01
CA TYR A 309 -3.61 -4.13 -0.16
C TYR A 309 -3.62 -3.77 -1.64
N GLY A 310 -4.57 -2.90 -1.98
CA GLY A 310 -4.67 -2.31 -3.31
C GLY A 310 -3.52 -1.35 -3.58
N THR A 311 -3.33 -1.03 -4.85
CA THR A 311 -2.49 0.09 -5.30
C THR A 311 -3.33 0.97 -6.20
N GLU A 312 -3.18 2.28 -6.05
CA GLU A 312 -3.70 3.20 -7.04
C GLU A 312 -2.68 3.37 -8.15
N ASN A 313 -3.17 3.53 -9.39
CA ASN A 313 -2.33 3.96 -10.49
C ASN A 313 -2.40 5.48 -10.62
N PHE A 314 -1.40 6.17 -10.09
CA PHE A 314 -1.36 7.63 -10.18
C PHE A 314 -1.20 8.14 -11.60
N ALA A 315 -0.71 7.30 -12.51
CA ALA A 315 -0.55 7.68 -13.90
C ALA A 315 -1.87 8.12 -14.56
N PHE A 316 -3.02 7.62 -14.08
CA PHE A 316 -4.35 8.03 -14.58
C PHE A 316 -4.76 9.45 -14.19
N LYS A 317 -4.16 10.00 -13.13
CA LYS A 317 -4.48 11.34 -12.61
C LYS A 317 -3.56 12.42 -13.18
N GLY A 318 -2.39 12.02 -13.68
CA GLY A 318 -1.39 12.97 -14.15
C GLY A 318 -1.63 13.45 -15.58
N THR A 319 -0.85 14.46 -15.95
CA THR A 319 -0.79 14.96 -17.33
C THR A 319 0.46 14.44 -18.00
N VAL A 320 0.33 14.06 -19.27
CA VAL A 320 1.42 13.41 -20.01
C VAL A 320 1.81 14.22 -21.23
N THR A 321 3.10 14.22 -21.51
CA THR A 321 3.70 14.84 -22.68
C THR A 321 4.82 13.96 -23.21
N GLN A 322 5.11 14.08 -24.49
CA GLN A 322 6.15 13.32 -25.16
C GLN A 322 6.82 14.18 -26.21
N LEU A 323 8.06 13.84 -26.59
CA LEU A 323 8.88 14.66 -27.47
C LEU A 323 8.16 15.05 -28.77
N SER A 324 7.51 14.10 -29.43
CA SER A 324 6.76 14.29 -30.67
C SER A 324 5.63 13.26 -30.77
N THR A 325 4.68 13.40 -31.71
CA THR A 325 3.65 12.36 -31.92
C THR A 325 3.85 11.68 -33.26
N HIS A 326 3.98 10.35 -33.25
CA HIS A 326 3.98 9.55 -34.46
C HIS A 326 2.54 9.16 -34.81
N LEU A 327 2.06 9.64 -35.97
CA LEU A 327 0.68 9.44 -36.43
C LEU A 327 -0.34 9.91 -35.37
N THR A 328 -1.17 9.01 -34.87
CA THR A 328 -2.21 9.26 -33.85
C THR A 328 -1.84 8.75 -32.46
N TRP A 329 -0.60 8.29 -32.24
CA TRP A 329 -0.17 7.58 -31.03
C TRP A 329 0.25 8.58 -29.94
N VAL A 330 -0.75 9.28 -29.40
CA VAL A 330 -0.54 10.36 -28.43
C VAL A 330 -0.04 9.86 -27.07
N ALA A 331 0.58 10.75 -26.29
CA ALA A 331 1.15 10.42 -24.97
C ALA A 331 0.13 9.82 -24.00
N GLN A 332 -1.13 10.26 -24.08
CA GLN A 332 -2.24 9.86 -23.19
C GLN A 332 -2.53 8.37 -23.24
N TYR A 333 -2.26 7.72 -24.36
CA TYR A 333 -2.46 6.28 -24.49
C TYR A 333 -1.52 5.44 -23.63
N ALA A 334 -0.41 6.01 -23.13
CA ALA A 334 0.41 5.31 -22.15
C ALA A 334 -0.22 5.23 -20.76
N VAL A 335 -1.27 6.02 -20.48
CA VAL A 335 -1.91 6.15 -19.17
C VAL A 335 -3.43 6.10 -19.23
N ASP A 336 -4.00 5.45 -20.25
CA ASP A 336 -5.46 5.38 -20.44
C ASP A 336 -6.14 4.17 -19.75
N GLY A 337 -5.33 3.29 -19.14
CA GLY A 337 -5.79 2.10 -18.41
C GLY A 337 -6.12 0.89 -19.29
N VAL A 338 -5.91 0.97 -20.60
CA VAL A 338 -6.22 -0.13 -21.52
C VAL A 338 -4.99 -1.00 -21.74
N ARG A 339 -4.91 -2.12 -20.99
CA ARG A 339 -3.72 -3.00 -21.01
C ARG A 339 -3.62 -3.88 -22.25
N TYR A 340 -4.76 -4.40 -22.74
CA TYR A 340 -4.88 -5.32 -23.88
C TYR A 340 -6.35 -5.32 -24.36
N GLY A 341 -6.77 -4.25 -25.05
CA GLY A 341 -8.09 -4.20 -25.69
C GLY A 341 -8.13 -5.04 -26.96
N SER A 342 -9.31 -5.53 -27.34
CA SER A 342 -9.56 -6.30 -28.58
C SER A 342 -9.26 -5.54 -29.89
N VAL A 343 -8.77 -4.30 -29.80
CA VAL A 343 -8.31 -3.46 -30.91
C VAL A 343 -6.85 -3.09 -30.63
N GLU A 344 -5.97 -4.08 -30.80
CA GLU A 344 -4.62 -4.22 -30.21
C GLU A 344 -3.56 -3.15 -30.58
N ALA A 345 -3.91 -2.08 -31.30
CA ALA A 345 -2.94 -1.12 -31.82
C ALA A 345 -3.31 0.36 -31.66
N GLU A 346 -4.38 0.71 -30.95
CA GLU A 346 -4.82 2.12 -30.84
C GLU A 346 -4.50 2.77 -29.47
N HIS A 347 -4.03 1.98 -28.50
CA HIS A 347 -3.81 2.41 -27.11
C HIS A 347 -2.35 2.31 -26.68
N CYS A 348 -1.40 2.71 -27.54
CA CYS A 348 -0.05 3.00 -27.07
C CYS A 348 0.39 4.39 -27.50
N SER A 349 1.27 5.00 -26.73
CA SER A 349 2.00 6.19 -27.15
C SER A 349 3.11 5.82 -28.14
N SER A 350 3.40 6.73 -29.06
CA SER A 350 4.57 6.64 -29.92
C SER A 350 4.92 8.03 -30.41
N THR A 351 6.20 8.32 -30.34
CA THR A 351 6.86 9.53 -30.85
C THR A 351 7.59 9.15 -32.14
N SER A 352 7.94 10.16 -32.93
CA SER A 352 8.63 9.94 -34.19
C SER A 352 10.06 9.43 -33.98
N PRO A 353 10.63 8.73 -34.98
CA PRO A 353 12.05 8.54 -35.21
C PRO A 353 13.00 9.71 -34.83
N GLU A 354 13.36 9.90 -33.54
CA GLU A 354 14.26 10.99 -33.06
C GLU A 354 15.29 10.59 -31.96
N SER A 355 16.46 11.25 -31.92
CA SER A 355 17.53 10.98 -30.93
C SER A 355 17.14 11.37 -29.50
N ASN A 356 17.57 10.56 -28.51
CA ASN A 356 17.29 10.71 -27.07
C ASN A 356 15.85 11.10 -26.75
N PRO A 357 14.91 10.29 -27.22
CA PRO A 357 13.54 10.71 -27.21
C PRO A 357 12.86 10.37 -25.88
N TRP A 358 11.87 11.15 -25.47
CA TRP A 358 11.34 11.09 -24.11
C TRP A 358 9.81 11.14 -24.06
N TRP A 359 9.30 10.60 -22.96
CA TRP A 359 7.92 10.69 -22.51
C TRP A 359 7.96 11.07 -21.03
N ARG A 360 7.06 11.96 -20.60
CA ARG A 360 6.99 12.47 -19.22
C ARG A 360 5.56 12.50 -18.73
N LEU A 361 5.39 12.08 -17.49
CA LEU A 361 4.16 12.19 -16.71
C LEU A 361 4.40 13.18 -15.57
N ASP A 362 3.54 14.18 -15.49
CA ASP A 362 3.42 15.09 -14.37
C ASP A 362 2.25 14.60 -13.50
N LEU A 363 2.55 14.14 -12.30
CA LEU A 363 1.56 13.59 -11.36
C LEU A 363 0.70 14.67 -10.70
N LEU A 364 0.97 15.96 -10.93
CA LEU A 364 0.25 17.12 -10.40
C LEU A 364 0.38 17.34 -8.89
N ASP A 365 0.93 16.38 -8.16
CA ASP A 365 1.27 16.45 -6.74
C ASP A 365 2.50 15.59 -6.44
N TYR A 366 2.99 15.65 -5.20
CA TYR A 366 4.12 14.88 -4.72
C TYR A 366 3.69 13.50 -4.23
N TYR A 367 4.34 12.46 -4.75
CA TYR A 367 4.06 11.07 -4.38
C TYR A 367 5.37 10.34 -4.10
N GLU A 368 5.33 9.46 -3.09
CA GLU A 368 6.31 8.39 -2.94
C GLU A 368 5.98 7.30 -3.97
N ILE A 369 6.90 7.07 -4.91
CA ILE A 369 6.70 6.13 -6.01
C ILE A 369 7.37 4.80 -5.67
N ASP A 370 6.56 3.77 -5.49
CA ASP A 370 7.06 2.43 -5.15
C ASP A 370 7.48 1.64 -6.38
N THR A 371 6.72 1.74 -7.47
CA THR A 371 6.94 0.91 -8.67
C THR A 371 6.46 1.62 -9.93
N VAL A 372 7.29 1.57 -10.96
CA VAL A 372 6.92 1.94 -12.33
C VAL A 372 6.90 0.69 -13.20
N ILE A 373 5.76 0.39 -13.84
CA ILE A 373 5.61 -0.74 -14.74
C ILE A 373 5.41 -0.21 -16.15
N ILE A 374 6.28 -0.62 -17.07
CA ILE A 374 6.16 -0.30 -18.49
C ILE A 374 5.64 -1.54 -19.24
N ALA A 375 4.48 -1.46 -19.88
CA ALA A 375 3.93 -2.58 -20.65
C ALA A 375 4.20 -2.37 -22.15
N PRO A 376 5.13 -3.12 -22.78
CA PRO A 376 5.47 -2.93 -24.18
C PRO A 376 4.31 -3.32 -25.10
N LYS A 377 4.35 -2.82 -26.34
CA LYS A 377 3.36 -3.17 -27.37
C LYS A 377 3.29 -4.71 -27.55
N PRO A 378 2.09 -5.32 -27.52
CA PRO A 378 1.97 -6.78 -27.49
C PRO A 378 2.28 -7.44 -28.84
N SER A 379 2.00 -6.74 -29.93
CA SER A 379 1.99 -7.30 -31.28
C SER A 379 3.36 -7.33 -31.96
N CYS A 380 4.34 -6.57 -31.48
CA CYS A 380 5.71 -6.59 -32.00
C CYS A 380 6.70 -5.84 -31.10
N CYS A 381 7.97 -6.06 -31.40
CA CYS A 381 9.04 -5.11 -31.15
C CYS A 381 9.43 -4.84 -29.68
N PRO A 382 9.57 -5.86 -28.80
CA PRO A 382 10.00 -5.67 -27.41
C PRO A 382 11.39 -5.03 -27.29
N GLU A 383 12.26 -5.21 -28.29
CA GLU A 383 13.60 -4.64 -28.35
C GLU A 383 13.60 -3.11 -28.25
N PHE A 384 12.50 -2.46 -28.61
CA PHE A 384 12.33 -1.00 -28.59
C PHE A 384 12.10 -0.40 -27.21
N THR A 385 11.94 -1.26 -26.19
CA THR A 385 11.95 -0.85 -24.78
C THR A 385 13.28 -1.17 -24.08
N THR A 386 14.26 -1.70 -24.81
CA THR A 386 15.58 -2.02 -24.27
C THR A 386 16.40 -0.75 -24.09
N GLY A 387 16.97 -0.55 -22.89
CA GLY A 387 17.80 0.61 -22.58
C GLY A 387 17.00 1.87 -22.21
N VAL A 388 15.69 1.74 -21.97
CA VAL A 388 14.89 2.81 -21.36
C VAL A 388 15.39 3.09 -19.95
N GLU A 389 15.61 4.36 -19.64
CA GLU A 389 15.86 4.86 -18.29
C GLU A 389 14.58 5.46 -17.73
N ILE A 390 14.22 5.07 -16.51
CA ILE A 390 13.14 5.70 -15.74
C ILE A 390 13.81 6.68 -14.79
N ARG A 391 13.28 7.90 -14.70
CA ARG A 391 13.80 8.95 -13.83
C ARG A 391 12.65 9.59 -13.08
N ILE A 392 12.78 9.72 -11.77
CA ILE A 392 11.72 10.21 -10.89
C ILE A 392 12.27 11.39 -10.08
N GLY A 393 11.56 12.51 -10.13
CA GLY A 393 11.93 13.69 -9.37
C GLY A 393 11.13 14.92 -9.77
N ASN A 394 11.43 16.01 -9.08
CA ASN A 394 10.64 17.25 -9.13
C ASN A 394 11.23 18.30 -10.07
N SER A 395 12.40 18.06 -10.69
CA SER A 395 13.00 19.00 -11.64
C SER A 395 12.40 18.82 -13.04
N LEU A 396 12.13 19.94 -13.71
CA LEU A 396 11.75 19.99 -15.12
C LEU A 396 12.94 20.32 -16.03
N ASP A 397 14.15 20.46 -15.48
CA ASP A 397 15.36 20.68 -16.27
C ASP A 397 15.54 19.54 -17.28
N ASN A 398 15.79 19.90 -18.54
CA ASN A 398 15.84 18.94 -19.65
C ASN A 398 14.59 18.02 -19.71
N ASN A 399 13.40 18.60 -19.50
CA ASN A 399 12.13 17.86 -19.41
C ASN A 399 12.12 16.76 -18.32
N GLY A 400 12.93 16.90 -17.27
CA GLY A 400 13.03 15.92 -16.19
C GLY A 400 14.01 14.78 -16.45
N ASN A 401 14.69 14.76 -17.60
CA ASN A 401 15.73 13.77 -17.91
C ASN A 401 16.98 13.91 -17.03
N ASN A 402 17.09 14.99 -16.25
CA ASN A 402 18.17 15.18 -15.28
C ASN A 402 17.82 14.69 -13.86
N ASN A 403 16.59 14.22 -13.63
CA ASN A 403 16.23 13.64 -12.34
C ASN A 403 17.01 12.33 -12.05
N PRO A 404 17.14 11.94 -10.77
CA PRO A 404 17.70 10.64 -10.40
C PRO A 404 16.99 9.48 -11.12
N MET A 405 17.76 8.44 -11.44
CA MET A 405 17.22 7.17 -11.95
C MET A 405 16.64 6.32 -10.84
#